data_AF-A0A819ZAF2-F1
#
_entry.id   AF-A0A819ZAF2-F1
#
_cell.length_a   1.000
_cell.length_b   1.000
_cell.length_c   1.000
_cell.angle_alpha   90.00
_cell.angle_beta   90.00
_cell.angle_gamma   90.00
#
_symmetry.space_group_name_H-M   'P 1'
#
loop_
_entity.id
_entity.type
_entity.pdbx_description
1 polymer ?
#
loop_
_entity_poly.entity_id
_entity_poly.type
_entity_poly.pdbx_seq_one_letter_code
_entity_poly.pdbx_strand_id
1 'polypeptide(L)'
;NATPFDARLPTYELIENDFTAQLKVLREMDIHITGPGTGQMYQTFLSDGSVSINVGGLRTWQLNNKELKFTSYMEQYMTSGTPYIKGLYYPINERANGIKKDEIIKLIRQAGQLILQGFSLPVEPRENLAPDGQLFVEMCEKDKEFCSFVTTRSSDKQFKCLEIWAEDLVQEYKQWNDGGFVDNVCLGLLAYCEHQF
;
A
#
# COMPACT_ATOMS: atom_id res chain seq x y z
N ASN A 1 31.55 -8.90 12.57
CA ASN A 1 31.51 -9.75 11.36
C ASN A 1 30.87 -8.98 10.23
N ALA A 2 31.69 -8.42 9.33
CA ALA A 2 31.19 -7.81 8.11
C ALA A 2 30.78 -8.93 7.14
N THR A 3 29.56 -8.87 6.62
CA THR A 3 29.09 -9.76 5.55
C THR A 3 30.00 -9.58 4.33
N PRO A 4 30.41 -10.65 3.63
CA PRO A 4 31.27 -10.54 2.46
C PRO A 4 30.62 -9.63 1.41
N PHE A 5 31.41 -8.72 0.84
CA PHE A 5 30.98 -7.90 -0.28
C PHE A 5 30.74 -8.81 -1.49
N ASP A 6 29.50 -8.87 -1.97
CA ASP A 6 29.15 -9.60 -3.18
C ASP A 6 29.70 -8.84 -4.40
N ALA A 7 30.84 -9.31 -4.90
CA ALA A 7 31.55 -8.71 -6.03
C ALA A 7 31.04 -9.19 -7.40
N ARG A 8 29.95 -9.96 -7.45
CA ARG A 8 29.39 -10.42 -8.73
C ARG A 8 28.87 -9.20 -9.51
N LEU A 9 29.31 -9.08 -10.76
CA LEU A 9 28.70 -8.14 -11.71
C LEU A 9 27.21 -8.50 -11.82
N PRO A 10 26.28 -7.54 -11.72
CA PRO A 10 24.87 -7.83 -11.94
C PRO A 10 24.71 -8.36 -13.36
N THR A 11 24.47 -9.67 -13.46
CA THR A 11 24.11 -10.33 -14.70
C THR A 11 22.66 -9.99 -14.95
N TYR A 12 22.38 -8.88 -15.64
CA TYR A 12 21.09 -8.71 -16.28
C TYR A 12 21.08 -9.68 -17.47
N GLU A 13 20.80 -10.95 -17.22
CA GLU A 13 20.32 -11.80 -18.29
C GLU A 13 19.04 -11.16 -18.81
N LEU A 14 18.98 -10.91 -20.13
CA LEU A 14 17.76 -10.51 -20.79
C LEU A 14 16.84 -11.74 -20.76
N ILE A 15 16.15 -11.90 -19.63
CA ILE A 15 15.06 -12.85 -19.49
C ILE A 15 14.04 -12.52 -20.60
N GLU A 16 13.46 -13.55 -21.22
CA GLU A 16 12.35 -13.41 -22.17
C GLU A 16 11.35 -12.37 -21.62
N ASN A 17 11.09 -11.31 -22.40
CA ASN A 17 10.28 -10.17 -21.94
C ASN A 17 8.77 -10.47 -22.11
N ASP A 18 8.33 -11.58 -21.54
CA ASP A 18 6.92 -11.93 -21.48
C ASP A 18 6.40 -11.97 -20.03
N PHE A 19 5.08 -11.95 -19.91
CA PHE A 19 4.41 -11.93 -18.61
C PHE A 19 4.70 -13.20 -17.79
N THR A 20 4.87 -14.36 -18.43
CA THR A 20 5.15 -15.62 -17.74
C THR A 20 6.52 -15.57 -17.08
N ALA A 21 7.51 -15.03 -17.78
CA ALA A 21 8.85 -14.83 -17.25
C ALA A 21 8.85 -13.84 -16.08
N GLN A 22 8.11 -12.73 -16.17
CA GLN A 22 7.95 -11.81 -15.06
C GLN A 22 7.36 -12.50 -13.81
N LEU A 23 6.32 -13.33 -13.98
CA LEU A 23 5.74 -14.09 -12.87
C LEU A 23 6.71 -15.10 -12.26
N LYS A 24 7.56 -15.76 -13.07
CA LYS A 24 8.61 -16.64 -12.56
C LYS A 24 9.62 -15.89 -11.70
N VAL A 25 10.06 -14.71 -12.15
CA VAL A 25 10.97 -13.86 -11.37
C VAL A 25 10.29 -13.43 -10.06
N LEU A 26 9.04 -12.95 -10.11
CA LEU A 26 8.30 -12.53 -8.92
C LEU A 26 8.17 -13.65 -7.88
N ARG A 27 7.94 -14.88 -8.33
CA ARG A 27 7.89 -16.05 -7.44
C ARG A 27 9.22 -16.29 -6.73
N GLU A 28 10.34 -16.01 -7.37
CA GLU A 28 11.68 -16.21 -6.79
C GLU A 28 12.18 -14.98 -5.99
N MET A 29 11.42 -13.89 -5.94
CA MET A 29 11.80 -12.68 -5.20
C MET A 29 11.56 -12.82 -3.70
N ASP A 30 12.63 -12.71 -2.91
CA ASP A 30 12.53 -12.59 -1.45
C ASP A 30 12.11 -11.17 -1.02
N ILE A 31 12.62 -10.14 -1.71
CA ILE A 31 12.34 -8.73 -1.43
C ILE A 31 11.82 -8.07 -2.70
N HIS A 32 10.59 -7.57 -2.66
CA HIS A 32 9.96 -6.83 -3.74
C HIS A 32 9.79 -5.37 -3.34
N ILE A 33 10.33 -4.43 -4.13
CA ILE A 33 10.24 -2.99 -3.86
C ILE A 33 9.32 -2.34 -4.90
N THR A 34 8.26 -1.67 -4.45
CA THR A 34 7.24 -1.05 -5.31
C THR A 34 7.12 0.44 -5.06
N GLY A 35 6.86 1.19 -6.12
CA GLY A 35 6.28 2.53 -6.05
C GLY A 35 4.86 2.52 -6.64
N PRO A 36 4.07 3.58 -6.40
CA PRO A 36 2.70 3.64 -6.91
C PRO A 36 2.66 3.90 -8.42
N GLY A 37 1.52 3.61 -9.02
CA GLY A 37 1.16 4.11 -10.35
C GLY A 37 1.50 3.18 -11.52
N THR A 38 1.96 1.96 -11.27
CA THR A 38 2.07 0.94 -12.32
C THR A 38 0.84 0.03 -12.38
N GLY A 39 -0.07 0.10 -11.39
CA GLY A 39 -1.20 -0.84 -11.26
C GLY A 39 -0.75 -2.29 -11.05
N GLN A 40 0.53 -2.50 -10.75
CA GLN A 40 1.11 -3.83 -10.61
C GLN A 40 0.89 -4.33 -9.19
N MET A 41 -0.17 -5.10 -9.02
CA MET A 41 -0.56 -5.73 -7.76
C MET A 41 0.22 -7.05 -7.53
N TYR A 42 1.54 -7.02 -7.66
CA TYR A 42 2.37 -8.23 -7.64
C TYR A 42 2.55 -8.87 -6.27
N GLN A 43 2.10 -8.23 -5.21
CA GLN A 43 2.19 -8.72 -3.84
C GLN A 43 1.60 -10.13 -3.71
N THR A 44 0.51 -10.43 -4.42
CA THR A 44 -0.14 -11.75 -4.40
C THR A 44 0.64 -12.84 -5.13
N PHE A 45 1.63 -12.50 -5.96
CA PHE A 45 2.44 -13.47 -6.70
C PHE A 45 3.80 -13.75 -6.06
N LEU A 46 4.13 -13.05 -4.98
CA LEU A 46 5.34 -13.32 -4.20
C LEU A 46 5.21 -14.66 -3.45
N SER A 47 6.34 -15.27 -3.12
CA SER A 47 6.35 -16.51 -2.35
C SER A 47 6.09 -16.27 -0.86
N ASP A 48 5.68 -17.34 -0.16
CA ASP A 48 5.55 -17.34 1.28
C ASP A 48 6.88 -16.95 1.96
N GLY A 49 6.81 -16.03 2.93
CA GLY A 49 7.99 -15.51 3.62
C GLY A 49 8.68 -14.35 2.91
N SER A 50 8.22 -13.95 1.71
CA SER A 50 8.72 -12.75 1.04
C SER A 50 8.31 -11.45 1.75
N VAL A 51 9.05 -10.37 1.48
CA VAL A 51 8.79 -9.03 2.03
C VAL A 51 8.53 -8.04 0.88
N SER A 52 7.44 -7.28 0.97
CA SER A 52 7.13 -6.19 0.05
C SER A 52 7.40 -4.83 0.70
N ILE A 53 8.24 -4.02 0.07
CA ILE A 53 8.57 -2.65 0.48
C ILE A 53 7.83 -1.68 -0.44
N ASN A 54 6.82 -0.97 0.08
CA ASN A 54 6.12 0.08 -0.67
C ASN A 54 6.73 1.46 -0.36
N VAL A 55 7.31 2.10 -1.38
CA VAL A 55 7.97 3.40 -1.23
C VAL A 55 7.03 4.59 -1.38
N GLY A 56 5.78 4.34 -1.75
CA GLY A 56 4.78 5.37 -1.98
C GLY A 56 5.18 6.39 -3.05
N GLY A 57 4.34 7.39 -3.23
CA GLY A 57 4.49 8.39 -4.28
C GLY A 57 3.84 9.70 -3.94
N LEU A 58 3.99 10.63 -4.87
CA LEU A 58 3.35 11.93 -4.80
C LEU A 58 2.20 11.93 -5.78
N ARG A 59 1.00 12.10 -5.24
CA ARG A 59 -0.19 12.35 -6.04
C ARG A 59 -0.48 13.83 -6.01
N THR A 60 -0.94 14.34 -7.14
CA THR A 60 -1.31 15.74 -7.29
C THR A 60 -2.77 15.84 -7.70
N TRP A 61 -3.42 16.89 -7.25
CA TRP A 61 -4.76 17.24 -7.71
C TRP A 61 -4.94 18.74 -7.68
N GLN A 62 -5.98 19.20 -8.38
CA GLN A 62 -6.29 20.62 -8.48
C GLN A 62 -7.55 20.93 -7.68
N LEU A 63 -7.45 21.93 -6.80
CA LEU A 63 -8.58 22.53 -6.10
C LEU A 63 -8.51 24.04 -6.28
N ASN A 64 -9.57 24.67 -6.78
CA ASN A 64 -9.63 26.13 -6.95
C ASN A 64 -8.39 26.71 -7.68
N ASN A 65 -7.96 26.06 -8.76
CA ASN A 65 -6.74 26.39 -9.53
C ASN A 65 -5.42 26.30 -8.75
N LYS A 66 -5.41 25.68 -7.57
CA LYS A 66 -4.19 25.37 -6.80
C LYS A 66 -3.86 23.89 -6.92
N GLU A 67 -2.64 23.59 -7.33
CA GLU A 67 -2.10 22.24 -7.27
C GLU A 67 -1.79 21.89 -5.81
N LEU A 68 -2.44 20.86 -5.30
CA LEU A 68 -2.18 20.26 -4.00
C LEU A 68 -1.47 18.94 -4.21
N LYS A 69 -0.44 18.68 -3.38
CA LYS A 69 0.35 17.45 -3.42
C LYS A 69 0.19 16.73 -2.10
N PHE A 70 -0.01 15.42 -2.17
CA PHE A 70 -0.07 14.56 -1.00
C PHE A 70 0.65 13.25 -1.31
N THR A 71 1.00 12.54 -0.25
CA THR A 71 1.75 11.31 -0.30
C THR A 71 0.78 10.12 -0.18
N SER A 72 1.03 9.06 -0.94
CA SER A 72 0.10 7.92 -1.05
C SER A 72 0.86 6.63 -1.35
N TYR A 73 0.38 5.52 -0.78
CA TYR A 73 0.94 4.17 -1.01
C TYR A 73 0.16 3.39 -2.06
N MET A 74 -1.07 3.79 -2.38
CA MET A 74 -2.01 3.20 -3.33
C MET A 74 -2.29 1.72 -3.03
N GLU A 75 -1.56 0.79 -3.63
CA GLU A 75 -1.81 -0.65 -3.57
C GLU A 75 -1.48 -1.29 -2.20
N GLN A 76 -1.56 -0.53 -1.10
CA GLN A 76 -1.27 -0.99 0.27
C GLN A 76 -2.15 -2.15 0.74
N TYR A 77 -3.40 -2.20 0.28
CA TYR A 77 -4.37 -3.24 0.64
C TYR A 77 -4.01 -4.62 0.07
N MET A 78 -3.23 -4.64 -1.02
CA MET A 78 -2.72 -5.90 -1.57
C MET A 78 -1.80 -6.58 -0.56
N THR A 79 -0.96 -5.80 0.13
CA THR A 79 -0.07 -6.33 1.17
C THR A 79 -0.83 -6.78 2.41
N SER A 80 -1.82 -6.02 2.87
CA SER A 80 -2.63 -6.41 4.04
C SER A 80 -3.55 -7.61 3.76
N GLY A 81 -4.00 -7.78 2.51
CA GLY A 81 -4.79 -8.92 2.06
C GLY A 81 -3.96 -10.18 1.74
N THR A 82 -2.63 -10.11 1.79
CA THR A 82 -1.73 -11.23 1.46
C THR A 82 -1.05 -11.76 2.72
N PRO A 83 -1.63 -12.77 3.40
CA PRO A 83 -1.19 -13.19 4.74
C PRO A 83 0.14 -13.95 4.76
N TYR A 84 0.69 -14.32 3.61
CA TYR A 84 1.94 -15.07 3.50
C TYR A 84 3.17 -14.18 3.24
N ILE A 85 3.00 -12.86 3.14
CA ILE A 85 4.12 -11.90 2.98
C ILE A 85 4.12 -10.87 4.10
N LYS A 86 5.26 -10.21 4.33
CA LYS A 86 5.37 -9.06 5.24
C LYS A 86 5.44 -7.74 4.46
N GLY A 87 4.68 -6.73 4.90
CA GLY A 87 4.72 -5.38 4.37
C GLY A 87 5.68 -4.47 5.13
N LEU A 88 6.46 -3.66 4.41
CA LEU A 88 7.22 -2.54 4.93
C LEU A 88 6.92 -1.28 4.11
N TYR A 89 6.95 -0.12 4.77
CA TYR A 89 6.51 1.13 4.18
C TYR A 89 7.56 2.23 4.38
N TYR A 90 7.86 2.97 3.32
CA TYR A 90 8.75 4.12 3.41
C TYR A 90 8.14 5.24 4.25
N PRO A 91 8.89 5.96 5.11
CA PRO A 91 8.34 7.03 5.94
C PRO A 91 7.60 8.09 5.12
N ILE A 92 6.26 8.11 5.18
CA ILE A 92 5.44 8.87 4.22
C ILE A 92 5.64 10.39 4.34
N ASN A 93 5.94 10.89 5.54
CA ASN A 93 6.22 12.30 5.79
C ASN A 93 7.52 12.78 5.11
N GLU A 94 8.45 11.86 4.86
CA GLU A 94 9.71 12.15 4.16
C GLU A 94 9.53 12.11 2.64
N ARG A 95 8.46 11.49 2.14
CA ARG A 95 8.29 11.18 0.72
C ARG A 95 8.13 12.43 -0.15
N ALA A 96 7.60 13.51 0.40
CA ALA A 96 7.50 14.82 -0.26
C ALA A 96 8.86 15.45 -0.58
N ASN A 97 9.89 15.12 0.18
CA ASN A 97 11.26 15.59 -0.01
C ASN A 97 12.07 14.70 -0.97
N GLY A 98 11.41 13.75 -1.64
CA GLY A 98 12.04 12.73 -2.47
C GLY A 98 12.37 11.45 -1.70
N ILE A 99 13.00 10.50 -2.40
CA ILE A 99 13.41 9.22 -1.82
C ILE A 99 14.83 9.37 -1.29
N LYS A 100 15.00 9.14 0.02
CA LYS A 100 16.31 9.15 0.67
C LYS A 100 16.92 7.76 0.59
N LYS A 101 18.14 7.68 0.07
CA LYS A 101 18.90 6.44 -0.06
C LYS A 101 19.01 5.67 1.26
N ASP A 102 19.29 6.37 2.36
CA ASP A 102 19.53 5.74 3.67
C ASP A 102 18.26 5.10 4.24
N GLU A 103 17.09 5.70 4.01
CA GLU A 103 15.80 5.12 4.40
C GLU A 103 15.49 3.86 3.59
N ILE A 104 15.79 3.84 2.29
CA ILE A 104 15.65 2.64 1.46
C ILE A 104 16.60 1.53 1.93
N ILE A 105 17.87 1.85 2.21
CA ILE A 105 18.84 0.88 2.74
C ILE A 105 18.36 0.31 4.08
N LYS A 106 17.79 1.14 4.96
CA LYS A 106 17.23 0.71 6.24
C LYS A 106 16.09 -0.29 6.03
N LEU A 107 15.16 0.00 5.13
CA LEU A 107 14.04 -0.91 4.81
C LEU A 107 14.53 -2.23 4.22
N ILE A 108 15.50 -2.19 3.29
CA ILE A 108 16.09 -3.40 2.70
C ILE A 108 16.79 -4.25 3.78
N ARG A 109 17.52 -3.63 4.70
CA ARG A 109 18.15 -4.35 5.82
C ARG A 109 17.12 -4.97 6.75
N GLN A 110 16.05 -4.25 7.06
CA GLN A 110 14.94 -4.77 7.85
C GLN A 110 14.25 -5.96 7.16
N ALA A 111 14.00 -5.87 5.86
CA ALA A 111 13.47 -6.97 5.07
C ALA A 111 14.41 -8.19 5.09
N GLY A 112 15.70 -7.99 4.87
CA GLY A 112 16.70 -9.07 4.95
C GLY A 112 16.73 -9.73 6.34
N GLN A 113 16.58 -8.96 7.43
CA GLN A 113 16.48 -9.53 8.78
C GLN A 113 15.23 -10.38 8.95
N LEU A 114 14.07 -9.91 8.47
CA LEU A 114 12.81 -10.67 8.51
C LEU A 114 12.90 -11.98 7.73
N ILE A 115 13.55 -11.98 6.57
CA ILE A 115 13.77 -13.19 5.77
C ILE A 115 14.69 -14.17 6.50
N LEU A 116 15.81 -13.69 7.06
CA LEU A 116 16.78 -14.55 7.73
C LEU A 116 16.26 -15.14 9.05
N GLN A 117 15.44 -14.38 9.78
CA GLN A 117 14.89 -14.80 11.08
C GLN A 117 13.54 -15.52 10.94
N GLY A 118 12.86 -15.33 9.82
CA GLY A 118 11.46 -15.67 9.65
C GLY A 118 10.52 -14.70 10.36
N PHE A 119 9.25 -14.77 10.01
CA PHE A 119 8.14 -14.14 10.72
C PHE A 119 6.95 -15.10 10.76
N SER A 120 6.00 -14.85 11.66
CA SER A 120 4.84 -15.73 11.82
C SER A 120 3.91 -15.63 10.62
N LEU A 121 3.45 -16.78 10.13
CA LEU A 121 2.43 -16.91 9.10
C LEU A 121 1.18 -17.58 9.69
N PRO A 122 -0.04 -17.12 9.36
CA PRO A 122 -0.33 -15.92 8.57
C PRO A 122 0.11 -14.64 9.30
N VAL A 123 0.54 -13.63 8.54
CA VAL A 123 0.79 -12.30 9.07
C VAL A 123 -0.54 -11.67 9.44
N GLU A 124 -0.63 -11.17 10.68
CA GLU A 124 -1.81 -10.46 11.14
C GLU A 124 -2.08 -9.24 10.24
N PRO A 125 -3.30 -9.10 9.66
CA PRO A 125 -3.59 -8.04 8.70
C PRO A 125 -3.25 -6.63 9.20
N ARG A 126 -3.47 -6.37 10.50
CA ARG A 126 -3.16 -5.08 11.14
C ARG A 126 -1.66 -4.77 11.11
N GLU A 127 -0.79 -5.78 11.24
CA GLU A 127 0.65 -5.59 11.17
C GLU A 127 1.17 -5.32 9.75
N ASN A 128 0.37 -5.64 8.73
CA ASN A 128 0.68 -5.38 7.32
C ASN A 128 -0.03 -4.12 6.78
N LEU A 129 -0.75 -3.36 7.61
CA LEU A 129 -1.31 -2.09 7.18
C LEU A 129 -0.21 -1.04 7.02
N ALA A 130 -0.33 -0.20 5.99
CA ALA A 130 0.48 1.00 5.90
C ALA A 130 0.07 2.01 6.99
N PRO A 131 0.91 3.01 7.29
CA PRO A 131 0.66 3.99 8.36
C PRO A 131 -0.73 4.65 8.33
N ASP A 132 -1.25 4.99 7.15
CA ASP A 132 -2.57 5.58 6.96
C ASP A 132 -3.71 4.56 7.14
N GLY A 133 -3.52 3.31 6.70
CA GLY A 133 -4.42 2.21 7.05
C GLY A 133 -4.50 1.95 8.56
N GLN A 134 -3.36 2.01 9.25
CA GLN A 134 -3.31 1.90 10.72
C GLN A 134 -4.07 3.05 11.39
N LEU A 135 -3.84 4.29 10.94
CA LEU A 135 -4.53 5.47 11.45
C LEU A 135 -6.04 5.38 11.23
N PHE A 136 -6.49 4.86 10.08
CA PHE A 136 -7.90 4.63 9.81
C PHE A 136 -8.51 3.63 10.81
N VAL A 137 -7.84 2.51 11.07
CA VAL A 137 -8.29 1.53 12.07
C VAL A 137 -8.36 2.15 13.46
N GLU A 138 -7.35 2.91 13.88
CA GLU A 138 -7.34 3.59 15.18
C GLU A 138 -8.47 4.61 15.31
N MET A 139 -8.79 5.35 14.24
CA MET A 139 -9.93 6.26 14.20
C MET A 139 -11.25 5.49 14.36
N CYS A 140 -11.41 4.38 13.65
CA CYS A 140 -12.57 3.51 13.76
C CYS A 140 -12.75 2.89 15.15
N GLU A 141 -11.66 2.59 15.85
CA GLU A 141 -11.68 2.09 17.23
C GLU A 141 -12.17 3.16 18.21
N LYS A 142 -11.84 4.43 17.95
CA LYS A 142 -12.23 5.58 18.79
C LYS A 142 -13.67 6.04 18.51
N ASP A 143 -14.08 6.04 17.25
CA ASP A 143 -15.40 6.50 16.82
C ASP A 143 -16.11 5.44 15.98
N LYS A 144 -16.87 4.58 16.67
CA LYS A 144 -17.61 3.48 16.05
C LYS A 144 -18.79 3.97 15.21
N GLU A 145 -19.36 5.12 15.55
CA GLU A 145 -20.48 5.70 14.81
C GLU A 145 -19.98 6.22 13.46
N PHE A 146 -18.90 7.00 13.47
CA PHE A 146 -18.22 7.40 12.25
C PHE A 146 -17.80 6.19 11.42
N CYS A 147 -17.16 5.19 12.04
CA CYS A 147 -16.73 3.99 11.33
C CYS A 147 -17.89 3.28 10.65
N SER A 148 -19.01 3.07 11.35
CA SER A 148 -20.21 2.47 10.76
C SER A 148 -20.76 3.34 9.63
N PHE A 149 -20.80 4.65 9.81
CA PHE A 149 -21.24 5.60 8.78
C PHE A 149 -20.41 5.51 7.48
N VAL A 150 -19.09 5.33 7.59
CA VAL A 150 -18.17 5.30 6.43
C VAL A 150 -17.86 3.90 5.89
N THR A 151 -18.40 2.82 6.49
CA THR A 151 -18.14 1.44 6.05
C THR A 151 -19.39 0.61 5.82
N THR A 152 -20.51 0.95 6.46
CA THR A 152 -21.74 0.14 6.39
C THR A 152 -22.56 0.53 5.16
N ARG A 153 -22.77 -0.42 4.24
CA ARG A 153 -23.74 -0.27 3.16
C ARG A 153 -25.16 -0.41 3.71
N SER A 154 -26.05 0.52 3.36
CA SER A 154 -27.47 0.42 3.68
C SER A 154 -28.32 0.58 2.42
N SER A 155 -29.38 -0.21 2.28
CA SER A 155 -30.22 -0.23 1.07
C SER A 155 -31.04 1.04 0.87
N ASP A 156 -31.19 1.83 1.94
CA ASP A 156 -31.94 3.09 1.99
C ASP A 156 -31.07 4.32 1.68
N LYS A 157 -29.75 4.17 1.60
CA LYS A 157 -28.82 5.25 1.22
C LYS A 157 -28.27 4.99 -0.17
N GLN A 158 -28.40 5.96 -1.08
CA GLN A 158 -27.74 5.89 -2.38
C GLN A 158 -26.22 5.89 -2.17
N PHE A 159 -25.61 4.72 -2.30
CA PHE A 159 -24.16 4.57 -2.27
C PHE A 159 -23.62 4.86 -3.67
N LYS A 160 -22.80 5.91 -3.79
CA LYS A 160 -21.89 6.04 -4.93
C LYS A 160 -20.60 5.35 -4.55
N CYS A 161 -20.26 4.26 -5.23
CA CYS A 161 -18.91 3.72 -5.16
C CYS A 161 -17.97 4.79 -5.73
N LEU A 162 -17.24 5.48 -4.87
CA LEU A 162 -16.14 6.32 -5.32
C LEU A 162 -14.88 5.48 -5.42
N GLU A 163 -14.12 5.75 -6.48
CA GLU A 163 -12.74 5.29 -6.64
C GLU A 163 -11.82 6.13 -5.75
N ILE A 164 -11.95 5.96 -4.42
CA ILE A 164 -11.09 6.60 -3.42
C ILE A 164 -10.37 5.56 -2.58
N TRP A 165 -9.09 5.82 -2.32
CA TRP A 165 -8.24 4.98 -1.48
C TRP A 165 -8.39 5.37 0.00
N ALA A 166 -7.94 4.50 0.91
CA ALA A 166 -7.97 4.82 2.35
C ALA A 166 -7.15 6.08 2.68
N GLU A 167 -6.00 6.26 2.02
CA GLU A 167 -5.23 7.49 2.12
C GLU A 167 -5.99 8.73 1.68
N ASP A 168 -6.91 8.63 0.71
CA ASP A 168 -7.65 9.79 0.19
C ASP A 168 -8.58 10.34 1.28
N LEU A 169 -9.11 9.47 2.15
CA LEU A 169 -9.84 9.89 3.34
C LEU A 169 -8.91 10.56 4.36
N VAL A 170 -7.83 9.87 4.72
CA VAL A 170 -6.90 10.31 5.77
C VAL A 170 -6.22 11.64 5.41
N GLN A 171 -5.92 11.84 4.13
CA GLN A 171 -5.29 13.05 3.60
C GLN A 171 -6.30 14.12 3.18
N GLU A 172 -7.60 13.91 3.44
CA GLU A 172 -8.70 14.79 3.03
C GLU A 172 -8.63 15.17 1.53
N TYR A 173 -8.21 14.22 0.68
CA TYR A 173 -8.16 14.39 -0.75
C TYR A 173 -9.56 14.72 -1.28
N LYS A 174 -9.70 15.82 -2.03
CA LYS A 174 -10.99 16.40 -2.49
C LYS A 174 -11.88 17.03 -1.38
N GLN A 175 -11.35 17.20 -0.16
CA GLN A 175 -11.90 17.89 1.02
C GLN A 175 -13.34 17.52 1.43
N TRP A 176 -13.48 17.13 2.69
CA TRP A 176 -14.76 17.11 3.39
C TRP A 176 -15.25 18.54 3.64
N ASN A 177 -16.54 18.81 3.47
CA ASN A 177 -17.20 20.01 3.97
C ASN A 177 -18.49 19.64 4.71
N ASP A 178 -19.15 20.60 5.37
CA ASP A 178 -20.37 20.36 6.15
C ASP A 178 -21.55 19.81 5.31
N GLY A 179 -21.48 19.91 3.98
CA GLY A 179 -22.39 19.26 3.02
C GLY A 179 -21.93 17.89 2.52
N GLY A 180 -20.89 17.30 3.11
CA GLY A 180 -20.20 16.09 2.67
C GLY A 180 -19.00 16.38 1.77
N PHE A 181 -18.50 15.38 1.05
CA PHE A 181 -17.68 15.65 -0.13
C PHE A 181 -18.46 16.56 -1.08
N VAL A 182 -17.76 17.34 -1.91
CA VAL A 182 -18.35 18.20 -2.95
C VAL A 182 -19.39 17.47 -3.85
N ASP A 183 -19.43 16.13 -3.79
CA ASP A 183 -20.34 15.24 -4.54
C ASP A 183 -21.35 14.37 -3.72
N ASN A 184 -21.66 14.66 -2.44
CA ASN A 184 -22.56 13.85 -1.57
C ASN A 184 -22.17 12.36 -1.50
N VAL A 185 -21.22 11.99 -0.62
CA VAL A 185 -20.52 10.69 -0.71
C VAL A 185 -20.50 9.93 0.62
N CYS A 186 -20.80 8.63 0.56
CA CYS A 186 -20.41 7.64 1.56
C CYS A 186 -19.14 6.91 1.08
N LEU A 187 -18.17 6.71 1.97
CA LEU A 187 -16.94 6.00 1.65
C LEU A 187 -17.21 4.50 1.49
N GLY A 188 -16.62 3.91 0.46
CA GLY A 188 -16.49 2.46 0.32
C GLY A 188 -15.08 2.05 0.72
N LEU A 189 -14.70 2.22 1.99
CA LEU A 189 -13.43 1.64 2.45
C LEU A 189 -13.59 0.12 2.53
N LEU A 190 -12.87 -0.58 1.64
CA LEU A 190 -12.63 -2.03 1.71
C LEU A 190 -13.88 -2.92 1.73
N ALA A 191 -14.95 -2.53 1.03
CA ALA A 191 -15.92 -3.53 0.58
C ALA A 191 -15.44 -4.04 -0.78
N TYR A 192 -14.73 -5.18 -0.77
CA TYR A 192 -14.56 -6.04 -1.94
C TYR A 192 -15.84 -5.98 -2.79
N CYS A 193 -15.72 -5.67 -4.07
CA CYS A 193 -16.83 -5.74 -5.02
C CYS A 193 -17.21 -7.21 -5.26
N GLU A 194 -17.64 -7.93 -4.22
CA GLU A 194 -18.37 -9.19 -4.35
C GLU A 194 -19.78 -8.84 -4.84
N HIS A 195 -19.92 -8.64 -6.16
CA HIS A 195 -21.10 -8.95 -6.96
C HIS A 195 -20.90 -8.41 -8.39
N GLN A 196 -19.90 -8.91 -9.13
CA GLN A 196 -19.90 -8.91 -10.60
C GLN A 196 -19.19 -10.14 -11.22
N PHE A 197 -19.22 -11.29 -10.54
CA PHE A 197 -19.06 -12.61 -11.16
C PHE A 197 -20.10 -13.57 -10.60
#